data_AF-W7X602-F1
#
_entry.id   AF-W7X602-F1
#
_cell.length_a   1.000
_cell.length_b   1.000
_cell.length_c   1.000
_cell.angle_alpha   90.00
_cell.angle_beta   90.00
_cell.angle_gamma   90.00
#
_symmetry.space_group_name_H-M   'P 1'
#
loop_
_entity.id
_entity.type
_entity.pdbx_description
1 polymer ?
#
loop_
_entity_poly.entity_id
_entity_poly.type
_entity_poly.pdbx_seq_one_letter_code
_entity_poly.pdbx_strand_id
1 'polypeptide(L)' 'MGASSLGSALANCINLSNLTFNLSYNKIGDEGASGLGSALANCINLSNLTLDLMQKQFICFGL' A
#
# COMPACT_ATOMS: atom_id res chain seq x y z
N MET A 1 1.83 11.22 5.77
CA MET A 1 3.14 11.13 5.08
C MET A 1 3.69 9.70 4.93
N GLY A 2 2.97 8.63 5.28
CA GLY A 2 3.56 7.27 5.29
C GLY A 2 3.58 6.53 3.94
N ALA A 3 2.50 6.59 3.16
CA ALA A 3 2.38 5.76 1.96
C ALA A 3 2.37 6.53 0.61
N SER A 4 2.31 7.87 0.65
CA SER A 4 2.39 8.70 -0.57
C SER A 4 3.78 8.67 -1.22
N SER A 5 4.86 8.70 -0.44
CA SER A 5 6.24 8.48 -0.94
C SER A 5 6.45 7.06 -1.47
N LEU A 6 5.72 6.12 -0.89
CA LEU A 6 5.75 4.70 -1.22
C LEU A 6 5.07 4.41 -2.57
N GLY A 7 4.01 5.17 -2.87
CA GLY A 7 3.38 5.14 -4.17
C GLY A 7 4.34 5.53 -5.30
N SER A 8 5.13 6.60 -5.11
CA SER A 8 6.13 7.01 -6.11
C SER A 8 7.25 5.97 -6.30
N ALA A 9 7.63 5.25 -5.25
CA ALA A 9 8.66 4.21 -5.33
C ALA A 9 8.20 2.97 -6.12
N LEU A 10 6.92 2.59 -6.00
CA LEU A 10 6.35 1.44 -6.69
C LEU A 10 5.92 1.73 -8.13
N ALA A 11 5.75 3.00 -8.51
CA ALA A 11 5.28 3.38 -9.85
C ALA A 11 6.17 2.87 -11.00
N ASN A 12 7.45 2.59 -10.76
CA ASN A 12 8.38 2.08 -11.77
C ASN A 12 8.63 0.56 -11.67
N CYS A 13 7.95 -0.14 -10.75
CA CYS A 13 8.14 -1.57 -10.52
C CYS A 13 7.34 -2.44 -11.49
N ILE A 14 7.40 -2.13 -12.79
CA ILE A 14 6.59 -2.79 -13.83
C ILE A 14 6.92 -4.29 -14.00
N ASN A 15 8.14 -4.70 -13.65
CA ASN A 15 8.61 -6.10 -13.77
C ASN A 15 8.47 -6.89 -12.47
N LEU A 16 7.84 -6.30 -11.46
CA LEU A 16 7.66 -6.96 -10.17
C LEU A 16 6.54 -7.99 -10.27
N SER A 17 6.87 -9.27 -10.07
CA SER A 17 5.90 -10.37 -10.11
C SER A 17 5.41 -10.82 -8.74
N ASN A 18 6.18 -10.51 -7.71
CA ASN A 18 5.89 -10.87 -6.32
C ASN A 18 6.20 -9.67 -5.43
N LEU A 19 5.23 -9.25 -4.61
CA LEU A 19 5.40 -8.21 -3.60
C LEU A 19 4.84 -8.70 -2.28
N THR A 20 5.71 -8.73 -1.27
CA THR A 20 5.30 -8.89 0.12
C THR A 20 5.66 -7.63 0.85
N PHE A 21 4.66 -6.97 1.42
CA PHE A 21 4.85 -5.70 2.07
C PHE A 21 4.14 -5.67 3.42
N ASN A 22 4.96 -5.51 4.47
CA ASN A 22 4.48 -5.42 5.84
C ASN A 22 4.33 -3.94 6.21
N LEU A 23 3.09 -3.52 6.30
CA LEU A 23 2.66 -2.19 6.71
C LEU A 23 2.05 -2.19 8.11
N SER A 24 2.13 -3.31 8.82
CA SER A 24 1.62 -3.45 10.18
C SER A 24 2.20 -2.40 11.10
N TYR A 25 1.34 -1.89 11.97
CA TYR A 25 1.65 -0.85 12.94
C TYR A 25 2.06 0.50 12.35
N ASN A 26 1.98 0.68 11.03
CA ASN A 26 2.13 2.00 10.41
C ASN A 26 0.78 2.72 10.41
N LYS A 27 0.81 4.03 10.68
CA LYS A 27 -0.35 4.90 10.50
C LYS A 27 -0.51 5.21 9.02
N ILE A 28 -1.43 4.49 8.37
CA ILE A 28 -1.82 4.75 6.98
C ILE A 28 -3.17 5.46 7.02
N GLY A 29 -3.18 6.76 6.74
CA GLY A 29 -4.40 7.50 6.48
C GLY A 29 -4.89 7.31 5.05
N ASP A 30 -6.09 7.82 4.76
CA ASP A 30 -6.80 7.63 3.49
C ASP A 30 -5.96 8.02 2.26
N GLU A 31 -5.26 9.17 2.32
CA GLU A 31 -4.35 9.61 1.25
C GLU A 31 -3.19 8.62 1.01
N GLY A 32 -2.69 8.02 2.09
CA GLY A 32 -1.64 7.02 2.02
C GLY A 32 -2.13 5.72 1.39
N ALA A 33 -3.32 5.27 1.77
CA ALA A 33 -3.94 4.08 1.19
C ALA A 33 -4.26 4.28 -0.30
N SER A 34 -4.79 5.46 -0.67
CA SER A 34 -5.05 5.83 -2.06
C SER A 34 -3.76 5.88 -2.89
N GLY A 35 -2.71 6.53 -2.38
CA GLY A 35 -1.41 6.59 -3.05
C GLY A 35 -0.76 5.22 -3.26
N LEU A 36 -0.89 4.31 -2.28
CA LEU A 36 -0.43 2.93 -2.42
C LEU A 36 -1.20 2.19 -3.52
N GLY A 37 -2.54 2.32 -3.54
CA GLY A 37 -3.38 1.70 -4.56
C GLY A 37 -3.05 2.17 -5.98
N SER A 38 -2.89 3.49 -6.18
CA SER A 38 -2.51 4.04 -7.48
C SER A 38 -1.16 3.52 -7.98
N ALA A 39 -0.21 3.27 -7.09
CA ALA A 39 1.09 2.77 -7.48
C ALA A 39 1.10 1.28 -7.80
N LEU A 40 0.36 0.48 -7.02
CA LEU A 40 0.19 -0.95 -7.31
C LEU A 40 -0.47 -1.18 -8.68
N ALA A 41 -1.32 -0.26 -9.14
CA ALA A 41 -1.90 -0.31 -10.48
C ALA A 41 -0.85 -0.23 -11.62
N ASN A 42 0.33 0.32 -11.36
CA ASN A 42 1.42 0.38 -12.34
C ASN A 42 2.27 -0.90 -12.38
N CYS A 43 2.15 -1.78 -11.38
CA CYS A 43 2.87 -3.06 -11.33
C CYS A 43 2.16 -4.12 -12.20
N ILE A 44 2.20 -3.94 -13.52
CA ILE A 44 1.41 -4.74 -14.48
C ILE A 44 1.71 -6.25 -14.49
N ASN A 45 2.93 -6.65 -14.09
CA ASN A 45 3.35 -8.04 -14.05
C ASN A 45 3.17 -8.68 -12.67
N LEU A 46 2.54 -7.98 -11.72
CA LEU A 46 2.38 -8.45 -10.36
C LEU A 46 1.34 -9.56 -10.27
N SER A 47 1.81 -10.78 -10.00
CA SER A 47 0.96 -11.96 -9.86
C SER A 47 0.67 -12.31 -8.41
N ASN A 48 1.63 -12.05 -7.51
CA ASN A 48 1.49 -12.34 -6.08
C ASN A 48 1.67 -11.07 -5.27
N LEU A 49 0.63 -10.70 -4.52
CA LEU A 49 0.65 -9.55 -3.62
C LEU A 49 0.24 -10.00 -2.22
N THR A 50 1.11 -9.78 -1.25
CA THR A 50 0.81 -9.90 0.17
C THR A 50 0.98 -8.55 0.84
N LEU A 51 -0.11 -8.01 1.40
CA LEU A 51 -0.11 -6.78 2.19
C LEU A 51 -0.52 -7.11 3.61
N ASP A 52 0.37 -6.90 4.57
CA ASP A 52 0.03 -6.98 5.99
C ASP A 52 -0.27 -5.56 6.47
N LEU A 53 -1.56 -5.26 6.68
CA LEU A 53 -2.06 -3.92 7.01
C LEU A 53 -2.48 -3.78 8.46
N MET A 54 -2.00 -4.66 9.37
CA MET A 54 -2.50 -4.69 10.74
C MET A 54 -2.36 -3.31 11.42
N GLN A 55 -3.46 -2.57 11.52
CA GLN A 55 -3.48 -1.28 12.18
C GLN A 55 -3.82 -1.46 13.67
N LYS A 56 -3.06 -0.81 14.54
CA LYS A 56 -3.32 -0.79 15.99
C LYS A 56 -4.60 -0.03 16.35
N GLN A 57 -5.15 0.78 15.44
CA GLN A 57 -6.40 1.51 15.64
C GLN A 57 -7.35 1.16 14.50
N PHE A 58 -8.36 0.36 14.82
CA PHE A 58 -9.61 0.38 14.06
C PHE A 58 -10.28 1.72 14.39
N ILE A 59 -10.11 2.71 13.52
CA ILE A 59 -10.97 3.90 13.57
C ILE A 59 -12.35 3.39 13.14
N CYS A 60 -13.18 3.06 14.13
CA CYS A 60 -14.60 2.90 13.91
C CYS A 60 -15.11 4.27 13.45
N PHE A 61 -15.41 4.42 12.16
CA PHE A 61 -16.33 5.46 11.73
C PHE A 61 -17.69 5.08 12.33
N GLY A 62 -17.95 5.58 13.54
CA GLY A 62 -19.29 5.60 14.08
C GLY A 62 -20.20 6.32 13.10
N LEU A 63 -21.30 5.67 12.74
CA LEU A 63 -22.49 6.33 12.20
C LEU A 63 -22.89 7.52 13.07
#